data_AF-A0A5D4SYG4-F1
#
_entry.id   AF-A0A5D4SYG4-F1
#
_cell.length_a   1.000
_cell.length_b   1.000
_cell.length_c   1.000
_cell.angle_alpha   90.00
_cell.angle_beta   90.00
_cell.angle_gamma   90.00
#
_symmetry.space_group_name_H-M   'P 1'
#
loop_
_entity.id
_entity.type
_entity.pdbx_description
1 polymer ?
#
loop_
_entity_poly.entity_id
_entity_poly.type
_entity_poly.pdbx_seq_one_letter_code
_entity_poly.pdbx_strand_id
1 'polypeptide(L)'
;MKKYNVQIGIVLLVLLAAIFINPKELYYSFQAEKEIEIIRGIVEEIGDEEYKVKDIKHIGGNSYIVETNSDSLLIQSNKEGRASSYEIYVYGLTIERFMNK
;
A
#
# COMPACT_ATOMS: atom_id res chain seq x y z
N MET A 1 -4.66 -34.16 33.20
CA MET A 1 -3.73 -34.41 32.07
C MET A 1 -4.34 -34.11 30.70
N LYS A 2 -5.52 -34.66 30.32
CA LYS A 2 -6.13 -34.41 28.99
C LYS A 2 -6.32 -32.92 28.60
N LYS A 3 -6.77 -32.05 29.52
CA LYS A 3 -6.99 -30.61 29.24
C LYS A 3 -5.69 -29.85 28.94
N TYR A 4 -4.61 -30.18 29.62
CA TYR A 4 -3.29 -29.56 29.40
C TYR A 4 -2.72 -29.93 28.03
N ASN A 5 -2.88 -31.18 27.60
CA ASN A 5 -2.41 -31.63 26.28
C ASN A 5 -3.17 -30.94 25.13
N VAL A 6 -4.46 -30.65 25.31
CA VAL A 6 -5.27 -29.89 24.34
C VAL A 6 -4.81 -28.43 24.27
N GLN A 7 -4.53 -27.80 25.42
CA GLN A 7 -4.02 -26.43 25.47
C GLN A 7 -2.64 -26.32 24.82
N ILE A 8 -1.74 -27.28 25.08
CA ILE A 8 -0.42 -27.35 24.44
C ILE A 8 -0.56 -27.47 22.92
N GLY A 9 -1.49 -28.30 22.45
CA GLY A 9 -1.80 -28.43 21.02
C GLY A 9 -2.25 -27.12 20.38
N ILE A 10 -3.16 -26.38 21.03
CA ILE A 10 -3.63 -25.07 20.55
C ILE A 10 -2.49 -24.06 20.51
N VAL A 11 -1.66 -23.98 21.55
CA VAL A 11 -0.52 -23.06 21.62
C VAL A 11 0.49 -23.37 20.51
N LEU A 12 0.79 -24.64 20.24
CA LEU A 12 1.67 -25.05 19.15
C LEU A 12 1.11 -24.67 17.77
N LEU A 13 -0.21 -24.78 17.60
CA LEU A 13 -0.88 -24.46 16.34
C LEU A 13 -0.88 -22.94 16.07
N VAL A 14 -1.07 -22.12 17.11
CA VAL A 14 -0.94 -20.65 17.02
C VAL A 14 0.51 -20.25 16.72
N LEU A 15 1.50 -20.91 17.35
CA LEU A 15 2.92 -20.68 17.07
C LEU A 15 3.27 -21.04 15.63
N LEU A 16 2.79 -22.17 15.12
CA LEU A 16 2.97 -22.56 13.71
C LEU A 16 2.34 -21.53 12.77
N ALA A 17 1.09 -21.13 13.02
CA ALA A 17 0.42 -20.09 12.22
C ALA A 17 1.20 -18.76 12.21
N ALA A 18 1.76 -18.36 13.35
CA ALA A 18 2.58 -17.15 13.47
C ALA A 18 3.92 -17.26 12.71
N ILE A 19 4.48 -18.47 12.55
CA ILE A 19 5.69 -18.71 11.76
C ILE A 19 5.39 -18.63 10.25
N PHE A 20 4.19 -19.05 9.82
CA PHE A 20 3.76 -18.94 8.42
C PHE A 20 3.40 -17.51 8.00
N ILE A 21 3.07 -16.65 8.95
CA ILE A 21 2.87 -15.22 8.69
C ILE A 21 4.25 -14.55 8.74
N ASN A 22 4.81 -14.17 7.59
CA ASN A 22 6.03 -13.39 7.55
C ASN A 22 5.74 -11.97 8.07
N PRO A 23 6.17 -11.61 9.30
CA PRO A 23 5.77 -10.35 9.92
C PRO A 23 6.34 -9.14 9.17
N LYS A 24 7.43 -9.32 8.41
CA LYS A 24 7.99 -8.28 7.56
C LYS A 24 7.08 -7.97 6.38
N GLU A 25 6.61 -9.00 5.66
CA GLU A 25 5.68 -8.82 4.54
C GLU A 25 4.38 -8.16 4.99
N LEU A 26 3.84 -8.60 6.13
CA LEU A 26 2.64 -8.01 6.70
C LEU A 26 2.86 -6.54 7.08
N TYR A 27 4.02 -6.21 7.65
CA TYR A 27 4.36 -4.83 8.00
C TYR A 27 4.47 -3.93 6.77
N TYR A 28 5.09 -4.42 5.70
CA TYR A 28 5.21 -3.68 4.44
C TYR A 28 3.85 -3.52 3.76
N SER A 29 2.98 -4.53 3.77
CA SER A 29 1.62 -4.41 3.23
C SER A 29 0.80 -3.38 4.01
N PHE A 30 0.88 -3.37 5.34
CA PHE A 30 0.20 -2.38 6.18
C PHE A 30 0.73 -0.95 5.98
N GLN A 31 2.04 -0.77 5.77
CA GLN A 31 2.57 0.55 5.43
C GLN A 31 2.06 1.02 4.07
N ALA A 32 2.07 0.14 3.06
CA ALA A 32 1.60 0.46 1.73
C ALA A 32 0.10 0.81 1.73
N GLU A 33 -0.74 0.06 2.44
CA GLU A 33 -2.18 0.36 2.58
C GLU A 33 -2.42 1.72 3.24
N LYS A 34 -1.72 2.03 4.33
CA LYS A 34 -1.83 3.36 4.96
C LYS A 34 -1.42 4.50 4.03
N GLU A 35 -0.34 4.30 3.27
CA GLU A 35 0.14 5.32 2.34
C GLU A 35 -0.85 5.52 1.18
N ILE A 36 -1.47 4.44 0.70
CA ILE A 36 -2.55 4.47 -0.29
C ILE A 36 -3.78 5.24 0.23
N GLU A 37 -4.20 5.03 1.49
CA GLU A 37 -5.31 5.78 2.07
C GLU A 37 -5.04 7.29 2.16
N ILE A 38 -3.82 7.67 2.57
CA ILE A 38 -3.42 9.08 2.62
C ILE A 38 -3.46 9.70 1.22
N ILE A 39 -2.89 8.99 0.23
CA ILE A 39 -2.87 9.45 -1.16
C ILE A 39 -4.30 9.61 -1.70
N ARG A 40 -5.19 8.65 -1.42
CA ARG A 40 -6.60 8.76 -1.79
C ARG A 40 -7.24 10.02 -1.22
N GLY A 41 -7.02 10.28 0.08
CA GLY A 41 -7.52 11.48 0.74
C GLY A 41 -7.03 12.77 0.08
N ILE A 42 -5.73 12.85 -0.22
CA ILE A 42 -5.13 14.02 -0.88
C ILE A 42 -5.77 14.27 -2.25
N VAL A 43 -5.95 13.23 -3.07
CA VAL A 43 -6.49 13.37 -4.42
C VAL A 43 -7.98 13.71 -4.40
N GLU A 44 -8.74 13.09 -3.50
CA GLU A 44 -10.18 13.37 -3.36
C GLU A 44 -10.45 14.77 -2.75
N GLU A 45 -9.51 15.34 -1.98
CA GLU A 45 -9.61 16.71 -1.44
C GLU A 45 -9.47 17.80 -2.52
N ILE A 46 -8.88 17.49 -3.69
CA ILE A 46 -8.75 18.42 -4.82
C ILE A 46 -10.15 18.82 -5.37
N GLY A 47 -11.20 18.05 -5.06
CA GLY A 47 -12.58 18.54 -5.04
C GLY A 47 -13.37 18.47 -6.36
N ASP A 48 -12.74 18.14 -7.48
CA ASP A 48 -13.45 17.93 -8.76
C ASP A 48 -13.78 16.46 -9.00
N GLU A 49 -14.96 16.19 -9.60
CA GLU A 49 -15.37 14.83 -9.99
C GLU A 49 -14.37 14.14 -10.93
N GLU A 50 -13.57 14.92 -11.65
CA GLU A 50 -12.49 14.47 -12.53
C GLU A 50 -11.39 13.72 -11.75
N TYR A 51 -11.13 14.10 -10.50
CA TYR A 51 -10.09 13.52 -9.65
C TYR A 51 -10.60 12.40 -8.73
N LYS A 52 -11.83 11.92 -8.92
CA LYS A 52 -12.34 10.78 -8.15
C LYS A 52 -11.46 9.54 -8.39
N VAL A 53 -10.88 9.02 -7.32
CA VAL A 53 -9.92 7.90 -7.35
C VAL A 53 -10.63 6.58 -7.68
N LYS A 54 -10.28 5.97 -8.82
CA LYS A 54 -10.70 4.61 -9.19
C LYS A 54 -9.77 3.57 -8.61
N ASP A 55 -8.46 3.76 -8.80
CA ASP A 55 -7.44 2.79 -8.41
C ASP A 55 -6.14 3.49 -8.02
N ILE A 56 -5.35 2.84 -7.15
CA ILE A 56 -4.03 3.29 -6.73
C ILE A 56 -3.07 2.11 -6.78
N LYS A 57 -2.01 2.23 -7.59
CA LYS A 57 -0.99 1.20 -7.76
C LYS A 57 0.36 1.70 -7.27
N HIS A 58 0.97 0.98 -6.35
CA HIS A 58 2.39 1.18 -6.00
C HIS A 58 3.26 0.67 -7.15
N ILE A 59 4.14 1.53 -7.68
CA ILE A 59 4.99 1.19 -8.83
C ILE A 59 6.48 1.06 -8.46
N GLY A 60 6.79 1.11 -7.17
CA GLY A 60 8.14 0.94 -6.64
C GLY A 60 8.68 2.19 -5.94
N GLY A 61 9.61 1.98 -5.01
CA GLY A 61 10.15 3.04 -4.18
C GLY A 61 9.04 3.78 -3.42
N ASN A 62 9.00 5.08 -3.60
CA ASN A 62 8.01 6.01 -3.04
C ASN A 62 7.01 6.52 -4.08
N SER A 63 6.87 5.83 -5.21
CA SER A 63 6.04 6.25 -6.35
C SER A 63 4.75 5.44 -6.47
N TYR A 64 3.66 6.15 -6.76
CA TYR A 64 2.32 5.61 -6.89
C TYR A 64 1.66 6.16 -8.15
N ILE A 65 0.95 5.29 -8.88
CA ILE A 65 0.08 5.71 -9.97
C ILE A 65 -1.35 5.70 -9.44
N VAL A 66 -2.04 6.83 -9.57
CA VAL A 66 -3.46 6.96 -9.25
C VAL A 66 -4.23 7.08 -10.56
N GLU A 67 -5.20 6.20 -10.76
CA GLU A 67 -6.14 6.31 -11.87
C GLU A 67 -7.38 7.05 -11.39
N THR A 68 -7.71 8.18 -12.04
CA THR A 68 -8.90 8.97 -11.75
C THR A 68 -9.97 8.78 -12.82
N ASN A 69 -11.00 9.63 -12.82
CA ASN A 69 -12.00 9.63 -13.88
C ASN A 69 -11.46 10.17 -15.20
N SER A 70 -10.66 11.24 -15.14
CA SER A 70 -10.10 11.93 -16.32
C SER A 70 -8.71 11.43 -16.70
N ASP A 71 -7.83 11.27 -15.70
CA ASP A 71 -6.39 11.22 -15.90
C ASP A 71 -5.72 10.11 -15.09
N SER A 72 -4.45 9.90 -15.38
CA SER A 72 -3.55 9.17 -14.51
C SER A 72 -2.63 10.17 -13.83
N LEU A 73 -2.46 10.05 -12.51
CA LEU A 73 -1.57 10.88 -11.72
C LEU A 73 -0.40 10.03 -11.23
N LEU A 74 0.80 10.59 -11.32
CA LEU A 74 1.98 10.05 -10.64
C LEU A 74 2.16 10.82 -9.35
N ILE A 75 2.19 10.10 -8.23
CA ILE A 75 2.39 10.68 -6.90
C ILE A 75 3.67 10.12 -6.30
N GLN A 76 4.57 11.01 -5.88
CA GLN A 76 5.81 10.65 -5.19
C GLN A 76 5.76 11.12 -3.74
N SER A 77 5.98 10.22 -2.79
CA SER A 77 6.02 10.54 -1.36
C SER A 77 7.46 10.78 -0.89
N ASN A 78 7.78 11.96 -0.38
CA ASN A 78 9.09 12.26 0.19
C ASN A 78 8.98 12.33 1.72
N LYS A 79 9.86 11.61 2.42
CA LYS A 79 9.92 11.64 3.89
C LYS A 79 11.07 12.54 4.33
N GLU A 80 10.76 13.71 4.85
CA GLU A 80 11.72 14.63 5.47
C GLU A 80 11.58 14.56 7.00
N GLY A 81 12.38 13.70 7.62
CA GLY A 81 12.36 13.49 9.07
C GLY A 81 11.04 12.87 9.55
N ARG A 82 10.20 13.68 10.23
CA ARG A 82 8.88 13.26 10.72
C ARG A 82 7.73 13.68 9.79
N ALA A 83 7.99 14.52 8.81
CA ALA A 83 6.99 15.01 7.87
C ALA A 83 7.05 14.21 6.56
N SER A 84 5.89 14.04 5.94
CA SER A 84 5.78 13.52 4.58
C SER A 84 5.32 14.66 3.67
N SER A 85 6.00 14.87 2.56
CA SER A 85 5.55 15.69 1.45
C SER A 85 5.14 14.79 0.28
N TYR A 86 4.23 15.29 -0.56
CA TYR A 86 3.74 14.57 -1.73
C TYR A 86 3.82 15.47 -2.94
N GLU A 87 4.44 14.97 -4.01
CA GLU A 87 4.52 15.64 -5.30
C GLU A 87 3.55 14.94 -6.27
N ILE A 88 2.65 15.70 -6.88
CA ILE A 88 1.59 15.18 -7.77
C ILE A 88 1.87 15.68 -9.19
N TYR A 89 1.98 14.74 -10.12
CA TYR A 89 2.23 15.01 -11.54
C TYR A 89 1.09 14.45 -12.39
N VAL A 90 0.67 15.21 -13.40
CA VAL A 90 -0.22 14.69 -14.44
C VAL A 90 0.59 13.74 -15.34
N TYR A 91 0.22 12.47 -15.32
CA TYR A 91 0.95 11.42 -16.02
C TYR A 91 0.38 11.24 -17.44
N GLY A 92 1.01 11.91 -18.41
CA GLY A 92 0.49 12.02 -19.77
C GLY A 92 1.02 11.01 -20.81
N LEU A 93 2.14 10.33 -20.57
CA LEU A 93 2.74 9.43 -21.56
C LEU A 93 3.54 8.29 -20.92
N THR A 94 3.18 7.04 -21.23
CA THR A 94 4.04 5.87 -21.02
C THR A 94 4.81 5.57 -22.30
N ILE A 95 6.14 5.60 -22.23
CA ILE A 95 7.00 5.32 -23.38
C ILE A 95 7.19 3.80 -23.56
N GLU A 96 7.48 3.07 -22.48
CA GLU A 96 7.68 1.62 -22.53
C GLU A 96 7.51 1.00 -21.12
N ARG A 97 7.02 -0.24 -21.03
CA ARG A 97 6.89 -1.00 -19.78
C ARG A 97 7.61 -2.34 -19.91
N PHE A 98 8.67 -2.52 -19.13
CA PHE A 98 9.38 -3.81 -19.03
C PHE A 98 8.80 -4.64 -17.89
N MET A 99 8.31 -5.83 -18.21
CA MET A 99 7.92 -6.83 -17.22
C MET A 99 8.98 -7.93 -17.19
N ASN A 100 9.73 -8.04 -16.10
CA ASN A 100 10.62 -9.18 -15.89
C ASN A 100 9.83 -10.29 -15.18
N LYS A 101 9.80 -11.49 -15.78
CA LYS A 101 9.12 -12.67 -15.22
C LYS A 101 10.05 -13.43 -14.28
#